data_AF-A0AAI9UZY2-F1
#
_entry.id   AF-A0AAI9UZY2-F1
#
_cell.length_a   1.000
_cell.length_b   1.000
_cell.length_c   1.000
_cell.angle_alpha   90.00
_cell.angle_beta   90.00
_cell.angle_gamma   90.00
#
_symmetry.space_group_name_H-M   'P 1'
#
loop_
_entity.id
_entity.type
_entity.pdbx_description
1 polymer ?
#
loop_
_entity_poly.entity_id
_entity_poly.type
_entity_poly.pdbx_seq_one_letter_code
_entity_poly.pdbx_strand_id
1 'polypeptide(L)'
;MINSPESRGQTAPTDKPPASRSTMPQHKGTPPRQVFQRAARIPPSNPIQDLHLQDANAIWKECALESQRSDVLVIAVVHPQQEQYVKDSKRSEPNMSGKCAQRILICTASALQDVIERVVNKRHHAQCDKLRIVVSSAIESIFYQIDSFIKNVYIKVCGTIRSNTRYKLRIDEKSTYCSHPSDSWLYSELCAAGTHELTHFNGIYFPHRERDYNQETEALDWDREGMWPECWYPYHRDIGQLVRTVG
;
A
#
# COMPACT_ATOMS: atom_id res chain seq x y z
N MET A 1 6.07 77.82 -2.74
CA MET A 1 6.13 77.20 -1.41
C MET A 1 7.07 76.01 -1.52
N ILE A 2 8.35 76.19 -1.15
CA ILE A 2 8.99 75.64 0.08
C ILE A 2 9.04 74.10 0.00
N ASN A 3 10.15 73.36 -0.03
CA ASN A 3 11.59 73.58 0.08
C ASN A 3 12.33 72.36 -0.55
N SER A 4 13.52 72.57 -1.11
CA SER A 4 14.56 71.55 -1.39
C SER A 4 15.19 71.01 -0.07
N PRO A 5 16.36 70.31 0.01
CA PRO A 5 17.24 69.71 -1.02
C PRO A 5 17.97 68.37 -0.60
N GLU A 6 18.86 67.88 -1.49
CA GLU A 6 20.23 67.35 -1.20
C GLU A 6 20.42 65.97 -0.48
N SER A 7 21.48 65.18 -0.70
CA SER A 7 22.73 65.34 -1.44
C SER A 7 23.52 64.01 -1.55
N ARG A 8 24.58 64.05 -2.38
CA ARG A 8 25.83 63.26 -2.40
C ARG A 8 25.78 61.80 -2.85
N GLY A 9 26.69 61.33 -3.70
CA GLY A 9 27.86 61.96 -4.33
C GLY A 9 28.74 60.88 -4.96
N GLN A 10 29.19 61.13 -6.19
CA GLN A 10 30.13 60.32 -6.97
C GLN A 10 31.57 60.41 -6.42
N THR A 11 32.41 59.39 -6.65
CA THR A 11 33.69 59.45 -7.41
C THR A 11 34.43 58.09 -7.42
N ALA A 12 35.12 57.81 -8.54
CA ALA A 12 36.00 56.65 -8.84
C ALA A 12 37.51 57.04 -8.58
N PRO A 13 38.54 56.43 -9.22
CA PRO A 13 39.11 55.06 -9.23
C PRO A 13 40.64 55.01 -8.88
N THR A 14 41.33 53.89 -9.21
CA THR A 14 42.83 53.64 -9.35
C THR A 14 43.57 53.28 -8.04
N ASP A 15 44.42 52.22 -7.91
CA ASP A 15 45.69 51.95 -8.59
C ASP A 15 46.22 50.47 -8.41
N LYS A 16 46.99 49.97 -9.40
CA LYS A 16 48.00 48.86 -9.32
C LYS A 16 49.38 49.45 -8.87
N PRO A 17 50.58 48.79 -8.85
CA PRO A 17 51.08 47.40 -9.14
C PRO A 17 52.12 46.93 -8.05
N PRO A 18 53.25 46.18 -8.27
CA PRO A 18 53.68 45.13 -9.22
C PRO A 18 54.27 43.84 -8.56
N ALA A 19 54.78 42.93 -9.40
CA ALA A 19 55.44 41.64 -9.09
C ALA A 19 56.97 41.72 -8.88
N SER A 20 57.58 40.71 -8.22
CA SER A 20 58.94 40.16 -8.44
C SER A 20 59.21 38.95 -7.50
N ARG A 21 59.37 37.72 -8.03
CA ARG A 21 60.62 36.97 -8.37
C ARG A 21 61.40 36.36 -7.18
N SER A 22 61.41 35.01 -7.15
CA SER A 22 62.61 34.14 -7.28
C SER A 22 62.94 33.14 -6.15
N THR A 23 63.31 31.94 -6.64
CA THR A 23 64.31 30.95 -6.15
C THR A 23 63.95 29.90 -5.08
N MET A 24 64.01 28.61 -5.49
CA MET A 24 64.16 27.41 -4.65
C MET A 24 65.57 27.34 -4.01
N PRO A 25 65.79 26.50 -2.97
CA PRO A 25 66.28 25.13 -3.21
C PRO A 25 65.71 24.02 -2.28
N GLN A 26 65.90 22.78 -2.73
CA GLN A 26 65.54 21.49 -2.13
C GLN A 26 66.08 21.27 -0.70
N HIS A 27 65.37 20.49 0.14
CA HIS A 27 65.99 19.47 0.99
C HIS A 27 64.96 18.43 1.54
N LYS A 28 65.19 17.17 1.15
CA LYS A 28 65.10 15.90 1.90
C LYS A 28 63.94 15.66 2.90
N GLY A 29 63.07 14.72 2.50
CA GLY A 29 62.83 13.46 3.22
C GLY A 29 62.07 13.51 4.55
N THR A 30 60.79 13.11 4.50
CA THR A 30 60.05 12.56 5.66
C THR A 30 58.98 11.60 5.13
N PRO A 31 58.79 10.41 5.75
CA PRO A 31 57.98 9.33 5.17
C PRO A 31 56.49 9.70 5.16
N PRO A 32 55.69 9.11 4.26
CA PRO A 32 54.26 9.41 4.18
C PRO A 32 53.60 8.97 5.49
N ARG A 33 53.11 9.96 6.23
CA ARG A 33 52.21 9.80 7.37
C ARG A 33 51.05 8.93 6.89
N GLN A 34 50.98 7.69 7.37
CA GLN A 34 49.80 6.84 7.18
C GLN A 34 48.61 7.62 7.70
N VAL A 35 47.80 8.12 6.76
CA VAL A 35 46.47 8.62 7.05
C VAL A 35 45.73 7.38 7.52
N PHE A 36 45.58 7.23 8.84
CA PHE A 36 44.56 6.35 9.39
C PHE A 36 43.25 6.81 8.74
N GLN A 37 42.80 6.06 7.75
CA GLN A 37 41.46 6.15 7.24
C GLN A 37 40.59 5.88 8.46
N ARG A 38 40.09 6.97 9.05
CA ARG A 38 39.04 6.92 10.05
C ARG A 38 37.90 6.24 9.34
N ALA A 39 37.71 4.95 9.63
CA ALA A 39 36.59 4.17 9.12
C ALA A 39 35.36 5.05 9.31
N ALA A 40 34.78 5.49 8.19
CA ALA A 40 33.54 6.22 8.21
C ALA A 40 32.58 5.31 8.97
N ARG A 41 32.20 5.73 10.19
CA ARG A 41 31.17 5.04 10.95
C ARG A 41 29.92 5.12 10.10
N ILE A 42 29.63 4.04 9.39
CA ILE A 42 28.32 3.81 8.81
C ILE A 42 27.37 3.96 9.99
N PRO A 43 26.45 4.95 9.99
CA PRO A 43 25.50 5.08 11.08
C PRO A 43 24.76 3.74 11.20
N PRO A 44 24.50 3.25 12.42
CA PRO A 44 23.80 1.98 12.60
C PRO A 44 22.46 2.07 11.87
N SER A 45 22.33 1.32 10.77
CA SER A 45 21.08 1.20 10.02
C SER A 45 20.09 0.53 10.96
N ASN A 46 19.07 1.27 11.38
CA ASN A 46 18.02 0.70 12.21
C ASN A 46 17.26 -0.32 11.35
N PRO A 47 17.30 -1.62 11.68
CA PRO A 47 16.73 -2.68 10.82
C PRO A 47 15.22 -2.50 10.63
N ILE A 48 14.54 -1.86 11.59
CA ILE A 48 13.11 -1.54 11.52
C ILE A 48 12.83 -0.43 10.49
N GLN A 49 13.67 0.61 10.40
CA GLN A 49 13.50 1.68 9.41
C GLN A 49 13.74 1.17 7.98
N ASP A 50 14.71 0.28 7.80
CA ASP A 50 15.00 -0.36 6.51
C ASP A 50 13.81 -1.22 6.06
N LEU A 51 13.22 -2.01 6.97
CA LEU A 51 12.03 -2.82 6.70
C LEU A 51 10.83 -1.95 6.25
N HIS A 52 10.57 -0.84 6.95
CA HIS A 52 9.48 0.06 6.57
C HIS A 52 9.70 0.69 5.19
N LEU A 53 10.95 1.02 4.85
CA LEU A 53 11.30 1.61 3.56
C LEU A 53 11.15 0.60 2.40
N GLN A 54 11.60 -0.64 2.61
CA GLN A 54 11.44 -1.72 1.64
C GLN A 54 9.95 -2.02 1.38
N ASP A 55 9.16 -2.13 2.44
CA ASP A 55 7.71 -2.32 2.35
C ASP A 55 7.04 -1.15 1.61
N ALA A 56 7.44 0.09 1.90
CA ALA A 56 6.90 1.28 1.24
C ALA A 56 7.14 1.27 -0.29
N ASN A 57 8.32 0.83 -0.73
CA ASN A 57 8.64 0.68 -2.15
C ASN A 57 7.79 -0.44 -2.80
N ALA A 58 7.65 -1.59 -2.14
CA ALA A 58 6.82 -2.69 -2.61
C ALA A 58 5.35 -2.26 -2.78
N ILE A 59 4.79 -1.54 -1.80
CA ILE A 59 3.44 -1.00 -1.84
C ILE A 59 3.29 -0.05 -3.03
N TRP A 60 4.23 0.87 -3.20
CA TRP A 60 4.18 1.81 -4.33
C TRP A 60 4.11 1.10 -5.68
N LYS A 61 5.01 0.13 -5.91
CA LYS A 61 5.06 -0.65 -7.16
C LYS A 61 3.74 -1.38 -7.43
N GLU A 62 3.16 -1.99 -6.39
CA GLU A 62 1.88 -2.69 -6.50
C GLU A 62 0.74 -1.71 -6.86
N CYS A 63 0.67 -0.57 -6.18
CA CYS A 63 -0.33 0.45 -6.47
C CYS A 63 -0.19 1.01 -7.89
N ALA A 64 1.04 1.26 -8.33
CA ALA A 64 1.33 1.74 -9.67
C ALA A 64 0.86 0.72 -10.73
N LEU A 65 1.14 -0.57 -10.51
CA LEU A 65 0.71 -1.65 -11.40
C LEU A 65 -0.82 -1.74 -11.50
N GLU A 66 -1.53 -1.81 -10.37
CA GLU A 66 -3.00 -1.91 -10.36
C GLU A 66 -3.67 -0.69 -11.02
N SER A 67 -3.09 0.50 -10.85
CA SER A 67 -3.63 1.75 -11.40
C SER A 67 -3.51 1.90 -12.92
N GLN A 68 -2.75 1.02 -13.60
CA GLN A 68 -2.64 1.03 -15.06
C GLN A 68 -3.99 0.75 -15.73
N ARG A 69 -4.87 0.04 -15.00
CA ARG A 69 -6.25 -0.22 -15.41
C ARG A 69 -7.11 1.04 -15.24
N SER A 70 -7.88 1.40 -16.27
CA SER A 70 -8.66 2.64 -16.29
C SER A 70 -9.91 2.61 -15.41
N ASP A 71 -10.43 1.41 -15.14
CA ASP A 71 -11.64 1.11 -14.35
C ASP A 71 -11.36 0.93 -12.85
N VAL A 72 -10.11 1.08 -12.43
CA VAL A 72 -9.66 0.77 -11.07
C VAL A 72 -9.24 2.02 -10.30
N LEU A 73 -9.84 2.22 -9.13
CA LEU A 73 -9.34 3.11 -8.09
C LEU A 73 -8.47 2.33 -7.11
N VAL A 74 -7.34 2.89 -6.69
CA VAL A 74 -6.40 2.25 -5.77
C VAL A 74 -6.28 3.08 -4.49
N ILE A 75 -6.43 2.44 -3.33
CA ILE A 75 -6.13 3.02 -2.02
C ILE A 75 -4.97 2.26 -1.42
N ALA A 76 -3.84 2.94 -1.22
CA ALA A 76 -2.71 2.47 -0.46
C ALA A 76 -2.91 2.81 1.02
N VAL A 77 -3.03 1.78 1.86
CA VAL A 77 -3.14 1.92 3.32
C VAL A 77 -1.80 1.59 3.93
N VAL A 78 -1.12 2.61 4.46
CA VAL A 78 0.29 2.52 4.86
C VAL A 78 0.50 2.91 6.31
N HIS A 79 1.61 2.44 6.90
CA HIS A 79 2.00 2.88 8.23
C HIS A 79 2.37 4.38 8.19
N PRO A 80 2.11 5.19 9.23
CA PRO A 80 2.42 6.62 9.23
C PRO A 80 3.88 6.95 8.86
N GLN A 81 4.83 6.09 9.26
CA GLN A 81 6.26 6.24 8.92
C GLN A 81 6.56 6.02 7.42
N GLN A 82 5.69 5.33 6.69
CA GLN A 82 5.83 5.03 5.27
C GLN A 82 5.13 6.07 4.38
N GLU A 83 4.13 6.78 4.92
CA GLU A 83 3.20 7.60 4.16
C GLU A 83 3.88 8.65 3.29
N GLN A 84 4.82 9.40 3.87
CA GLN A 84 5.52 10.46 3.15
C GLN A 84 6.38 9.88 2.02
N TYR A 85 7.06 8.77 2.25
CA TYR A 85 7.87 8.11 1.23
C TYR A 85 7.05 7.65 0.03
N VAL A 86 5.88 7.03 0.26
CA VAL A 86 5.01 6.57 -0.83
C VAL A 86 4.43 7.77 -1.59
N LYS A 87 4.09 8.87 -0.90
CA LYS A 87 3.63 10.12 -1.52
C LYS A 87 4.71 10.75 -2.40
N ASP A 88 5.97 10.73 -1.96
CA ASP A 88 7.08 11.28 -2.74
C ASP A 88 7.41 10.39 -3.94
N SER A 89 7.36 9.06 -3.77
CA SER A 89 7.51 8.09 -4.86
C SER A 89 6.49 8.37 -5.98
N LYS A 90 5.22 8.56 -5.61
CA LYS A 90 4.14 8.95 -6.52
C LYS A 90 4.40 10.23 -7.31
N ARG A 91 5.02 11.23 -6.69
CA ARG A 91 5.34 12.51 -7.34
C ARG A 91 6.55 12.41 -8.25
N SER A 92 7.50 11.55 -7.89
CA SER A 92 8.78 11.43 -8.56
C SER A 92 8.77 10.59 -9.83
N GLU A 93 7.69 9.84 -10.11
CA GLU A 93 7.66 8.88 -11.21
C GLU A 93 7.21 9.53 -12.54
N PRO A 94 8.15 9.85 -13.46
CA PRO A 94 7.86 10.69 -14.62
C PRO A 94 7.07 9.96 -15.71
N ASN A 95 7.04 8.62 -15.67
CA ASN A 95 6.41 7.77 -16.68
C ASN A 95 4.95 7.43 -16.36
N MET A 96 4.47 7.81 -15.17
CA MET A 96 3.08 7.58 -14.81
C MET A 96 2.21 8.69 -15.42
N SER A 97 1.24 8.32 -16.26
CA SER A 97 0.29 9.31 -16.78
C SER A 97 -0.42 9.99 -15.60
N GLY A 98 -0.64 11.31 -15.67
CA GLY A 98 -1.29 12.05 -14.59
C GLY A 98 -2.66 11.47 -14.20
N LYS A 99 -3.36 10.84 -15.15
CA LYS A 99 -4.61 10.11 -14.92
C LYS A 99 -4.42 8.86 -14.06
N CYS A 100 -3.36 8.08 -14.27
CA CYS A 100 -3.05 6.91 -13.42
C CYS A 100 -2.70 7.36 -12.00
N ALA A 101 -1.85 8.38 -11.86
CA ALA A 101 -1.47 8.90 -10.55
C ALA A 101 -2.68 9.45 -9.77
N GLN A 102 -3.63 10.11 -10.44
CA GLN A 102 -4.86 10.60 -9.80
C GLN A 102 -5.76 9.49 -9.23
N ARG A 103 -5.66 8.26 -9.74
CA ARG A 103 -6.44 7.11 -9.23
C ARG A 103 -5.80 6.41 -8.03
N ILE A 104 -4.60 6.81 -7.61
CA ILE A 104 -3.95 6.27 -6.42
C ILE A 104 -4.14 7.23 -5.25
N LEU A 105 -4.77 6.76 -4.19
CA LEU A 105 -4.94 7.48 -2.94
C LEU A 105 -4.04 6.84 -1.90
N ILE A 106 -3.36 7.65 -1.08
CA ILE A 106 -2.45 7.15 -0.05
C ILE A 106 -2.95 7.67 1.29
N CYS A 107 -3.19 6.78 2.25
CA CYS A 107 -3.65 7.13 3.58
C CYS A 107 -3.16 6.13 4.63
N THR A 108 -3.34 6.48 5.90
CA THR A 108 -3.16 5.56 7.03
C THR A 108 -4.44 4.76 7.30
N ALA A 109 -4.34 3.69 8.08
CA ALA A 109 -5.51 2.91 8.49
C ALA A 109 -6.58 3.76 9.19
N SER A 110 -6.17 4.73 10.03
CA SER A 110 -7.09 5.63 10.73
C SER A 110 -7.85 6.58 9.81
N ALA A 111 -7.29 6.90 8.63
CA ALA A 111 -7.89 7.81 7.66
C ALA A 111 -8.61 7.07 6.52
N LEU A 112 -8.61 5.73 6.52
CA LEU A 112 -9.16 4.91 5.43
C LEU A 112 -10.64 5.20 5.20
N GLN A 113 -11.46 5.17 6.27
CA GLN A 113 -12.90 5.39 6.14
C GLN A 113 -13.21 6.79 5.58
N ASP A 114 -12.49 7.82 6.04
CA ASP A 114 -12.68 9.18 5.54
C ASP A 114 -12.32 9.33 4.06
N VAL A 115 -11.37 8.54 3.57
CA VAL A 115 -11.03 8.51 2.14
C VAL A 115 -12.11 7.79 1.35
N ILE A 116 -12.61 6.65 1.84
CA ILE A 116 -13.70 5.90 1.20
C ILE A 116 -14.95 6.76 1.12
N GLU A 117 -15.34 7.39 2.22
CA GLU A 117 -16.52 8.24 2.26
C GLU A 117 -16.41 9.40 1.27
N ARG A 118 -15.26 10.11 1.30
CA ARG A 118 -15.07 11.27 0.44
C ARG A 118 -14.91 10.92 -1.03
N VAL A 119 -14.32 9.78 -1.39
CA VAL A 119 -13.90 9.54 -2.78
C VAL A 119 -14.73 8.45 -3.44
N VAL A 120 -15.00 7.38 -2.70
CA VAL A 120 -15.69 6.18 -3.19
C VAL A 120 -17.21 6.38 -3.07
N ASN A 121 -17.72 6.58 -1.86
CA ASN A 121 -19.17 6.66 -1.60
C ASN A 121 -19.78 7.92 -2.24
N LYS A 122 -19.07 9.05 -2.19
CA LYS A 122 -19.45 10.30 -2.90
C LYS A 122 -19.17 10.31 -4.40
N ARG A 123 -18.68 9.20 -4.98
CA ARG A 123 -18.48 9.00 -6.42
C ARG A 123 -17.60 10.05 -7.12
N HIS A 124 -16.58 10.58 -6.46
CA HIS A 124 -15.63 11.50 -7.10
C HIS A 124 -14.88 10.83 -8.27
N HIS A 125 -14.79 9.51 -8.28
CA HIS A 125 -14.24 8.71 -9.39
C HIS A 125 -15.33 7.80 -10.00
N ALA A 126 -16.47 8.36 -10.38
CA ALA A 126 -17.63 7.63 -10.92
C ALA A 126 -17.33 6.68 -12.11
N GLN A 127 -16.20 6.89 -12.79
CA GLN A 127 -15.71 6.04 -13.89
C GLN A 127 -15.01 4.74 -13.43
N CYS A 128 -14.71 4.59 -12.14
CA CYS A 128 -14.09 3.40 -11.57
C CYS A 128 -15.16 2.57 -10.86
N ASP A 129 -15.43 1.36 -11.36
CA ASP A 129 -16.34 0.40 -10.72
C ASP A 129 -15.60 -0.64 -9.89
N LYS A 130 -14.26 -0.58 -9.88
CA LYS A 130 -13.38 -1.45 -9.09
C LYS A 130 -12.54 -0.65 -8.10
N LEU A 131 -12.39 -1.19 -6.90
CA LEU A 131 -11.55 -0.67 -5.84
C LEU A 131 -10.49 -1.72 -5.47
N ARG A 132 -9.24 -1.28 -5.44
CA ARG A 132 -8.11 -2.05 -4.92
C ARG A 132 -7.60 -1.39 -3.65
N ILE A 133 -7.65 -2.10 -2.53
CA ILE A 133 -7.08 -1.64 -1.27
C ILE A 133 -5.78 -2.42 -1.05
N VAL A 134 -4.65 -1.73 -1.17
CA VAL A 134 -3.32 -2.30 -0.96
C VAL A 134 -2.85 -1.88 0.42
N VAL A 135 -2.71 -2.84 1.32
CA VAL A 135 -2.43 -2.62 2.74
C VAL A 135 -0.99 -3.02 3.04
N SER A 136 -0.24 -2.16 3.71
CA SER A 136 1.10 -2.46 4.21
C SER A 136 1.07 -3.62 5.20
N SER A 137 2.05 -4.53 5.14
CA SER A 137 2.27 -5.58 6.15
C SER A 137 2.52 -5.05 7.57
N ALA A 138 2.81 -3.75 7.70
CA ALA A 138 2.94 -3.08 9.00
C ALA A 138 1.58 -2.65 9.62
N ILE A 139 0.46 -2.87 8.92
CA ILE A 139 -0.88 -2.54 9.42
C ILE A 139 -1.56 -3.82 9.90
N GLU A 140 -1.97 -3.81 11.17
CA GLU A 140 -2.59 -4.97 11.81
C GLU A 140 -4.10 -5.03 11.59
N SER A 141 -4.75 -3.86 11.45
CA SER A 141 -6.21 -3.77 11.35
C SER A 141 -6.62 -2.61 10.44
N ILE A 142 -7.71 -2.82 9.69
CA ILE A 142 -8.40 -1.75 8.96
C ILE A 142 -9.91 -1.81 9.21
N PHE A 143 -10.58 -0.68 8.97
CA PHE A 143 -12.02 -0.52 9.05
C PHE A 143 -12.50 0.26 7.83
N TYR A 144 -13.59 -0.19 7.21
CA TYR A 144 -14.23 0.54 6.12
C TYR A 144 -15.72 0.21 5.94
N GLN A 145 -16.46 1.14 5.34
CA GLN A 145 -17.85 1.00 4.93
C GLN A 145 -17.98 1.49 3.49
N ILE A 146 -18.19 0.56 2.58
CA ILE A 146 -18.22 0.81 1.13
C ILE A 146 -19.66 0.60 0.62
N ASP A 147 -20.20 1.63 -0.02
CA ASP A 147 -21.52 1.59 -0.63
C ASP A 147 -21.56 0.69 -1.87
N SER A 148 -22.76 0.31 -2.30
CA SER A 148 -23.01 -0.60 -3.43
C SER A 148 -22.64 -0.05 -4.82
N PHE A 149 -22.01 1.11 -4.91
CA PHE A 149 -21.56 1.68 -6.19
C PHE A 149 -20.33 0.99 -6.74
N ILE A 150 -19.43 0.53 -5.86
CA ILE A 150 -18.26 -0.25 -6.28
C ILE A 150 -18.67 -1.69 -6.43
N LYS A 151 -18.55 -2.21 -7.64
CA LYS A 151 -18.89 -3.59 -7.97
C LYS A 151 -17.84 -4.57 -7.51
N ASN A 152 -16.56 -4.21 -7.60
CA ASN A 152 -15.50 -5.16 -7.25
C ASN A 152 -14.54 -4.53 -6.25
N VAL A 153 -14.42 -5.12 -5.07
CA VAL A 153 -13.45 -4.72 -4.06
C VAL A 153 -12.43 -5.84 -3.91
N TYR A 154 -11.14 -5.50 -3.98
CA TYR A 154 -10.07 -6.44 -3.67
C TYR A 154 -9.13 -5.85 -2.66
N ILE A 155 -8.79 -6.67 -1.66
CA ILE A 155 -7.91 -6.27 -0.56
C ILE A 155 -6.67 -7.15 -0.58
N LYS A 156 -5.52 -6.50 -0.72
CA LYS A 156 -4.21 -7.15 -0.78
C LYS A 156 -3.31 -6.65 0.35
N VAL A 157 -2.65 -7.57 1.05
CA VAL A 157 -1.53 -7.21 1.94
C VAL A 157 -0.23 -7.25 1.13
N CYS A 158 0.58 -6.20 1.23
CA CYS A 158 1.82 -6.03 0.48
C CYS A 158 2.98 -5.63 1.41
N GLY A 159 4.18 -6.10 1.10
CA GLY A 159 5.39 -5.90 1.88
C GLY A 159 5.95 -7.23 2.43
N THR A 160 6.81 -7.12 3.43
CA THR A 160 7.52 -8.23 4.05
C THR A 160 6.59 -9.00 4.99
N ILE A 161 5.85 -9.94 4.41
CA ILE A 161 4.93 -10.80 5.14
C ILE A 161 5.73 -11.83 5.94
N ARG A 162 5.57 -11.81 7.28
CA ARG A 162 6.16 -12.81 8.15
C ARG A 162 5.52 -14.17 7.86
N SER A 163 6.33 -15.16 7.52
CA SER A 163 5.89 -16.52 7.17
C SER A 163 5.20 -17.26 8.34
N ASN A 164 5.47 -16.86 9.58
CA ASN A 164 4.98 -17.56 10.78
C ASN A 164 3.64 -17.02 11.33
N THR A 165 3.04 -16.00 10.73
CA THR A 165 1.74 -15.46 11.16
C THR A 165 0.63 -15.91 10.23
N ARG A 166 -0.31 -16.73 10.75
CA ARG A 166 -1.50 -17.18 10.01
C ARG A 166 -2.39 -16.01 9.59
N TYR A 167 -2.48 -15.01 10.46
CA TYR A 167 -3.26 -13.80 10.27
C TYR A 167 -2.34 -12.62 9.97
N LYS A 168 -2.63 -11.93 8.87
CA LYS A 168 -1.80 -10.84 8.34
C LYS A 168 -2.53 -9.50 8.39
N LEU A 169 -3.86 -9.50 8.47
CA LEU A 169 -4.67 -8.29 8.57
C LEU A 169 -6.03 -8.62 9.17
N ARG A 170 -6.44 -7.84 10.18
CA ARG A 170 -7.77 -7.85 10.76
C ARG A 170 -8.69 -6.89 10.02
N ILE A 171 -9.89 -7.32 9.65
CA ILE A 171 -10.96 -6.40 9.27
C ILE A 171 -11.85 -6.19 10.49
N ASP A 172 -12.08 -4.93 10.85
CA ASP A 172 -12.91 -4.57 11.98
C ASP A 172 -14.37 -5.02 11.78
N GLU A 173 -15.02 -5.48 12.85
CA GLU A 173 -16.39 -6.03 12.85
C GLU A 173 -17.43 -5.05 12.28
N LYS A 174 -17.20 -3.75 12.44
CA LYS A 174 -18.11 -2.70 11.97
C LYS A 174 -18.01 -2.47 10.46
N SER A 175 -17.08 -3.14 9.78
CA SER A 175 -16.85 -2.94 8.35
C SER A 175 -18.02 -3.48 7.54
N THR A 176 -18.38 -2.76 6.48
CA THR A 176 -19.50 -3.12 5.60
C THR A 176 -19.11 -3.00 4.12
N TYR A 177 -19.73 -3.85 3.32
CA TYR A 177 -19.68 -3.75 1.86
C TYR A 177 -21.08 -3.99 1.30
N CYS A 178 -21.60 -3.05 0.50
CA CYS A 178 -22.99 -3.11 0.01
C CYS A 178 -24.01 -3.24 1.16
N SER A 179 -23.77 -2.58 2.29
CA SER A 179 -24.56 -2.71 3.53
C SER A 179 -24.52 -4.09 4.20
N HIS A 180 -23.75 -5.05 3.67
CA HIS A 180 -23.53 -6.34 4.32
C HIS A 180 -22.37 -6.25 5.33
N PRO A 181 -22.60 -6.62 6.60
CA PRO A 181 -21.57 -6.60 7.64
C PRO A 181 -20.49 -7.65 7.42
N SER A 182 -19.29 -7.38 7.93
CA SER A 182 -18.08 -8.19 7.69
C SER A 182 -18.12 -9.64 8.19
N ASP A 183 -18.97 -9.92 9.16
CA ASP A 183 -19.27 -11.27 9.66
C ASP A 183 -19.96 -12.18 8.63
N SER A 184 -20.70 -11.59 7.69
CA SER A 184 -21.46 -12.31 6.66
C SER A 184 -20.65 -12.67 5.40
N TRP A 185 -19.48 -12.04 5.20
CA TRP A 185 -18.75 -12.08 3.91
C TRP A 185 -18.17 -13.45 3.53
N LEU A 186 -17.99 -14.34 4.49
CA LEU A 186 -17.46 -15.69 4.28
C LEU A 186 -18.56 -16.75 4.13
N TYR A 187 -19.81 -16.40 4.45
CA TYR A 187 -20.96 -17.32 4.37
C TYR A 187 -21.80 -17.08 3.12
N SER A 188 -21.87 -15.84 2.67
CA SER A 188 -22.31 -15.55 1.31
C SER A 188 -21.08 -15.53 0.43
N GLU A 189 -21.08 -16.30 -0.66
CA GLU A 189 -20.58 -15.74 -1.90
C GLU A 189 -21.27 -14.39 -2.01
N LEU A 190 -20.60 -13.28 -1.64
CA LEU A 190 -21.16 -11.92 -1.73
C LEU A 190 -21.24 -11.52 -3.21
N CYS A 191 -21.79 -12.38 -4.04
CA CYS A 191 -22.59 -12.07 -5.19
C CYS A 191 -23.85 -11.36 -4.70
N ALA A 192 -23.74 -10.14 -4.16
CA ALA A 192 -24.92 -9.29 -4.01
C ALA A 192 -25.53 -9.15 -5.42
N ALA A 193 -26.61 -9.90 -5.67
CA ALA A 193 -27.26 -10.08 -6.97
C ALA A 193 -26.36 -10.53 -8.15
N GLY A 194 -25.22 -11.20 -7.91
CA GLY A 194 -24.30 -11.64 -8.97
C GLY A 194 -23.55 -10.50 -9.69
N THR A 195 -23.69 -9.26 -9.24
CA THR A 195 -23.06 -8.08 -9.86
C THR A 195 -21.92 -7.47 -9.06
N HIS A 196 -21.76 -7.92 -7.82
CA HIS A 196 -20.75 -7.42 -6.88
C HIS A 196 -19.85 -8.55 -6.40
N GLU A 197 -18.58 -8.24 -6.17
CA GLU A 197 -17.54 -9.20 -5.77
C GLU A 197 -16.63 -8.56 -4.73
N LEU A 198 -16.40 -9.27 -3.62
CA LEU A 198 -15.43 -8.89 -2.60
C LEU A 198 -14.40 -10.01 -2.45
N THR A 199 -13.16 -9.71 -2.81
CA THR A 199 -12.07 -10.69 -2.83
C THR A 199 -10.96 -10.27 -1.87
N HIS A 200 -10.49 -11.22 -1.06
CA HIS A 200 -9.54 -10.99 0.02
C HIS A 200 -8.24 -11.75 -0.21
N PHE A 201 -7.13 -11.16 0.21
CA PHE A 201 -5.85 -11.85 0.32
C PHE A 201 -5.88 -12.93 1.41
N ASN A 202 -5.19 -14.05 1.15
CA ASN A 202 -5.05 -15.15 2.10
C ASN A 202 -4.33 -14.71 3.38
N GLY A 203 -5.02 -14.82 4.51
CA GLY A 203 -4.56 -14.38 5.83
C GLY A 203 -5.31 -13.17 6.38
N ILE A 204 -6.38 -12.72 5.73
CA ILE A 204 -7.35 -11.78 6.32
C ILE A 204 -8.25 -12.53 7.32
N TYR A 205 -8.54 -11.93 8.48
CA TYR A 205 -9.40 -12.53 9.51
C TYR A 205 -10.42 -11.55 10.10
N PHE A 206 -11.49 -12.10 10.68
CA PHE A 206 -12.66 -11.38 11.19
C PHE A 206 -12.89 -11.74 12.68
N PRO A 207 -12.98 -10.75 13.60
CA PRO A 207 -13.01 -10.98 15.05
C PRO A 207 -14.11 -11.93 15.56
N HIS A 208 -15.32 -11.90 15.00
CA HIS A 208 -16.43 -12.72 15.47
C HIS A 208 -16.21 -14.23 15.26
N ARG A 209 -15.26 -14.63 14.39
CA ARG A 209 -14.98 -16.04 14.16
C ARG A 209 -14.09 -16.68 15.21
N GLU A 210 -13.29 -15.95 15.99
CA GLU A 210 -12.45 -16.59 17.01
C GLU A 210 -13.27 -17.23 18.16
N ARG A 211 -14.51 -16.78 18.39
CA ARG A 211 -15.40 -17.43 19.38
C ARG A 211 -15.90 -18.79 18.89
N ASP A 212 -16.22 -18.91 17.61
CA ASP A 212 -16.79 -20.13 17.03
C ASP A 212 -15.70 -21.10 16.51
N TYR A 213 -14.50 -20.59 16.17
CA TYR A 213 -13.39 -21.42 15.71
C TYR A 213 -12.88 -22.40 16.78
N ASN A 214 -13.01 -22.04 18.06
CA ASN A 214 -12.69 -22.97 19.16
C ASN A 214 -13.67 -24.15 19.23
N GLN A 215 -14.90 -24.01 18.72
CA GLN A 215 -15.85 -25.13 18.57
C GLN A 215 -15.62 -25.89 17.25
N GLU A 216 -15.23 -25.22 16.16
CA GLU A 216 -14.87 -25.90 14.90
C GLU A 216 -13.54 -26.68 14.99
N THR A 217 -12.62 -26.27 15.87
CA THR A 217 -11.38 -27.03 16.10
C THR A 217 -11.66 -28.35 16.83
N GLU A 218 -12.65 -28.38 17.72
CA GLU A 218 -13.18 -29.64 18.27
C GLU A 218 -13.89 -30.46 17.19
N ALA A 219 -14.62 -29.83 16.27
CA ALA A 219 -15.28 -30.51 15.14
C ALA A 219 -14.27 -31.12 14.13
N LEU A 220 -13.12 -30.48 13.91
CA LEU A 220 -12.06 -30.98 13.03
C LEU A 220 -11.19 -32.08 13.65
N ASP A 221 -11.17 -32.19 14.99
CA ASP A 221 -10.55 -33.35 15.66
C ASP A 221 -11.40 -34.63 15.51
N TRP A 222 -12.71 -34.52 15.28
CA TRP A 222 -13.57 -35.66 14.94
C TRP A 222 -13.26 -36.27 13.55
N ASP A 223 -12.75 -35.47 12.61
CA ASP A 223 -12.30 -35.98 11.30
C ASP A 223 -10.99 -36.79 11.40
N ARG A 224 -10.24 -36.65 12.51
CA ARG A 224 -9.02 -37.41 12.78
C ARG A 224 -9.30 -38.81 13.33
N GLU A 225 -10.47 -39.02 13.91
CA GLU A 225 -10.93 -40.29 14.51
C GLU A 225 -11.99 -41.01 13.65
N GLY A 226 -11.89 -40.97 12.32
CA GLY A 226 -12.39 -42.04 11.44
C GLY A 226 -13.83 -42.55 11.66
N MET A 227 -14.75 -41.73 12.17
CA MET A 227 -16.16 -42.11 12.37
C MET A 227 -17.05 -41.21 11.52
N TRP A 228 -17.24 -41.60 10.26
CA TRP A 228 -18.36 -41.11 9.47
C TRP A 228 -19.55 -42.05 9.71
N PRO A 229 -20.71 -41.56 10.20
CA PRO A 229 -21.97 -42.28 10.04
C PRO A 229 -22.38 -42.20 8.57
N GLU A 230 -22.58 -43.36 7.94
CA GLU A 230 -23.16 -43.49 6.61
C GLU A 230 -24.53 -42.78 6.55
N CYS A 231 -24.59 -41.62 5.87
CA CYS A 231 -25.86 -40.96 5.56
C CYS A 231 -25.90 -40.57 4.07
N TRP A 232 -26.29 -41.56 3.26
CA TRP A 232 -27.28 -41.50 2.19
C TRP A 232 -27.39 -40.19 1.38
N TYR A 233 -26.83 -40.20 0.16
CA TYR A 233 -27.29 -39.37 -0.95
C TYR A 233 -28.56 -39.94 -1.57
N PRO A 234 -29.50 -39.10 -2.04
CA PRO A 234 -30.20 -39.36 -3.27
C PRO A 234 -29.71 -38.42 -4.38
N TYR A 235 -29.35 -39.07 -5.48
CA TYR A 235 -29.14 -38.56 -6.82
C TYR A 235 -30.15 -37.47 -7.22
N HIS A 236 -29.65 -36.41 -7.86
CA HIS A 236 -30.17 -35.99 -9.17
C HIS A 236 -29.09 -35.18 -9.89
N ARG A 237 -28.53 -35.76 -10.94
CA ARG A 237 -27.69 -35.07 -11.94
C ARG A 237 -28.40 -35.24 -13.27
N ASP A 238 -28.84 -34.12 -13.83
CA ASP A 238 -29.35 -34.06 -15.19
C ASP A 238 -28.21 -34.07 -16.22
N ILE A 239 -28.63 -34.33 -17.46
CA ILE A 239 -28.01 -34.00 -18.75
C ILE A 239 -27.06 -35.05 -19.37
N GLY A 240 -27.62 -35.81 -20.33
CA GLY A 240 -27.24 -35.60 -21.73
C GLY A 240 -26.58 -36.77 -22.46
N GLN A 241 -27.30 -37.31 -23.45
CA GLN A 241 -26.87 -37.60 -24.84
C GLN A 241 -27.58 -38.87 -25.36
N LEU A 242 -28.41 -38.74 -26.39
CA LEU A 242 -28.00 -39.18 -27.73
C LEU A 242 -28.99 -38.69 -28.79
N VAL A 243 -28.39 -38.40 -29.93
CA VAL A 243 -28.91 -37.76 -31.13
C VAL A 243 -29.38 -38.85 -32.12
N ARG A 244 -30.44 -38.52 -32.89
CA ARG A 244 -30.74 -38.93 -34.28
C ARG A 244 -31.46 -40.26 -34.62
N THR A 245 -32.58 -40.07 -35.33
CA THR A 245 -33.09 -40.74 -36.57
C THR A 245 -33.36 -42.26 -36.48
N VAL A 246 -34.46 -42.85 -36.97
CA VAL A 246 -35.00 -42.90 -38.34
C VAL A 246 -36.38 -43.59 -38.27
N GLY A 247 -37.32 -43.21 -39.14
CA GLY A 247 -38.33 -44.14 -39.72
C GLY A 247 -39.64 -44.26 -38.97
#